data_AF-A0A6V7M965-F1
#
_entry.id   AF-A0A6V7M965-F1
#
_cell.length_a   1.000
_cell.length_b   1.000
_cell.length_c   1.000
_cell.angle_alpha   90.00
_cell.angle_beta   90.00
_cell.angle_gamma   90.00
#
_symmetry.space_group_name_H-M   'P 1'
#
loop_
_entity.id
_entity.type
_entity.pdbx_description
1 polymer ?
#
loop_
_entity_poly.entity_id
_entity_poly.type
_entity_poly.pdbx_seq_one_letter_code
_entity_poly.pdbx_strand_id
1 'polypeptide(L)'
;LQRKETWQLEYLPNEDGGVTKLPCLFEDMIMEVSNLARETAIACGPREAPLFENPGPQGLFHSSIKNLFVAFSRCLQQLAFSGSEEATEEDDVSQLVSSPAYYKARDNKQRGPATPTWEKCLLITLSNIRYTLNTVLPRVVQALKSKGYPDLSLAEGWRKDWTQLETLDSAVLDAYLERRCDPLVGTIEPSMYLGGLEWDSEVEPTHIRPYAQEALANLVAVHAE
;
A
#
# COMPACT_ATOMS: atom_id res chain seq x y z
N LEU A 1 -15.66 -3.89 0.91
CA LEU A 1 -14.64 -2.87 1.24
C LEU A 1 -14.24 -2.08 0.01
N GLN A 2 -13.84 -2.71 -1.09
CA GLN A 2 -13.42 -2.06 -2.34
C GLN A 2 -14.29 -0.86 -2.77
N ARG A 3 -15.63 -1.03 -2.82
CA ARG A 3 -16.56 0.05 -3.21
C ARG A 3 -16.68 1.22 -2.22
N LYS A 4 -16.13 1.07 -1.00
CA LYS A 4 -16.10 2.11 0.04
C LYS A 4 -14.79 2.89 0.02
N GLU A 5 -13.81 2.49 -0.78
CA GLU A 5 -12.57 3.25 -0.93
C GLU A 5 -12.86 4.58 -1.63
N THR A 6 -12.32 5.66 -1.07
CA THR A 6 -12.52 7.04 -1.55
C THR A 6 -11.21 7.69 -1.98
N TRP A 7 -10.07 7.03 -1.71
CA TRP A 7 -8.71 7.51 -1.96
C TRP A 7 -8.38 8.85 -1.30
N GLN A 8 -9.15 9.26 -0.29
CA GLN A 8 -8.90 10.45 0.50
C GLN A 8 -7.93 10.11 1.63
N LEU A 9 -6.81 10.82 1.68
CA LEU A 9 -5.79 10.67 2.71
C LEU A 9 -6.22 11.36 4.01
N GLU A 10 -6.03 10.63 5.10
CA GLU A 10 -6.07 11.12 6.47
C GLU A 10 -4.65 11.06 7.02
N TYR A 11 -4.12 12.21 7.39
CA TYR A 11 -2.78 12.33 7.96
C TYR A 11 -2.80 11.91 9.42
N LEU A 12 -1.92 10.99 9.77
CA LEU A 12 -1.81 10.47 11.13
C LEU A 12 -1.08 11.50 12.01
N PRO A 13 -1.58 11.80 13.22
CA PRO A 13 -0.89 12.69 14.13
C PRO A 13 0.47 12.09 14.52
N ASN A 14 1.56 12.79 14.19
CA ASN A 14 2.96 12.44 14.50
C ASN A 14 3.59 11.30 13.66
N GLU A 15 3.04 10.97 12.50
CA GLU A 15 3.71 10.09 11.53
C GLU A 15 3.90 10.81 10.18
N ASP A 16 5.04 10.56 9.53
CA ASP A 16 5.29 10.98 8.16
C ASP A 16 4.50 10.05 7.22
N GLY A 17 3.25 10.42 6.93
CA GLY A 17 2.41 9.65 6.01
C GLY A 17 0.91 9.89 6.17
N GLY A 18 0.15 9.40 5.20
CA GLY A 18 -1.31 9.40 5.22
C GLY A 18 -1.87 8.05 4.82
N VAL A 19 -2.99 7.67 5.41
CA VAL A 19 -3.75 6.45 5.08
C VAL A 19 -5.15 6.83 4.62
N THR A 20 -5.85 5.97 3.90
CA THR A 20 -7.30 6.19 3.69
C THR A 20 -8.08 5.71 4.90
N LYS A 21 -9.40 5.95 4.89
CA LYS A 21 -10.31 5.37 5.90
C LYS A 21 -10.40 3.84 5.83
N LEU A 22 -9.86 3.19 4.79
CA LEU A 22 -10.11 1.79 4.52
C LEU A 22 -9.59 0.83 5.60
N PRO A 23 -8.36 0.98 6.14
CA PRO A 23 -7.90 0.17 7.27
C PRO A 23 -8.77 0.35 8.51
N CYS A 24 -9.21 1.58 8.81
CA CYS A 24 -10.10 1.87 9.94
C CYS A 24 -11.48 1.22 9.75
N LEU A 25 -12.06 1.30 8.54
CA LEU A 25 -13.33 0.61 8.22
C LEU A 25 -13.21 -0.90 8.37
N PHE A 26 -12.06 -1.48 8.04
CA PHE A 26 -11.79 -2.90 8.26
C PHE A 26 -11.70 -3.24 9.75
N GLU A 27 -10.99 -2.43 10.54
CA GLU A 27 -10.93 -2.55 12.00
C GLU A 27 -12.33 -2.50 12.63
N ASP A 28 -13.13 -1.50 12.26
CA ASP A 28 -14.49 -1.29 12.78
C ASP A 28 -15.37 -2.53 12.51
N MET A 29 -15.33 -3.09 11.30
CA MET A 29 -16.09 -4.30 10.99
C MET A 29 -15.65 -5.52 11.81
N ILE A 30 -14.34 -5.70 12.05
CA ILE A 30 -13.86 -6.78 12.93
C ILE A 30 -14.42 -6.56 14.34
N MET A 31 -14.41 -5.31 14.81
CA MET A 31 -14.85 -4.95 16.14
C MET A 31 -16.35 -5.11 16.34
N GLU A 32 -17.16 -4.74 15.35
CA GLU A 32 -18.61 -4.96 15.31
C GLU A 32 -18.94 -6.45 15.35
N VAL A 33 -18.34 -7.25 14.46
CA VAL A 33 -18.57 -8.71 14.40
C VAL A 33 -18.13 -9.39 15.69
N SER A 34 -17.00 -8.96 16.27
CA SER A 34 -16.54 -9.43 17.58
C SER A 34 -17.55 -9.09 18.68
N ASN A 35 -18.05 -7.85 18.75
CA ASN A 35 -19.02 -7.49 19.78
C ASN A 35 -20.29 -8.34 19.69
N LEU A 36 -20.81 -8.50 18.47
CA LEU A 36 -22.00 -9.32 18.22
C LEU A 36 -21.76 -10.79 18.60
N ALA A 37 -20.63 -11.38 18.18
CA ALA A 37 -20.27 -12.75 18.53
C ALA A 37 -20.14 -12.92 20.05
N ARG A 38 -19.62 -11.91 20.75
CA ARG A 38 -19.49 -11.94 22.20
C ARG A 38 -20.84 -11.98 22.89
N GLU A 39 -21.74 -11.09 22.50
CA GLU A 39 -23.08 -10.96 23.10
C GLU A 39 -23.97 -12.16 22.82
N THR A 40 -23.75 -12.85 21.69
CA THR A 40 -24.65 -13.92 21.22
C THR A 40 -24.15 -15.32 21.54
N ALA A 41 -22.84 -15.57 21.55
CA ALA A 41 -22.31 -16.93 21.56
C ALA A 41 -21.13 -17.18 22.50
N ILE A 42 -20.41 -16.14 22.95
CA ILE A 42 -19.15 -16.33 23.71
C ILE A 42 -19.32 -15.94 25.18
N ALA A 43 -20.17 -14.96 25.50
CA ALA A 43 -20.51 -14.66 26.88
C ALA A 43 -21.33 -15.81 27.48
N CYS A 44 -20.71 -16.59 28.34
CA CYS A 44 -21.35 -17.75 28.95
C CYS A 44 -22.38 -17.35 30.00
N GLY A 45 -23.54 -17.99 29.94
CA GLY A 45 -24.48 -17.99 31.04
C GLY A 45 -23.97 -18.78 32.25
N PRO A 46 -24.62 -18.66 33.43
CA PRO A 46 -24.18 -19.28 34.69
C PRO A 46 -24.16 -20.83 34.69
N ARG A 47 -24.62 -21.48 33.61
CA ARG A 47 -24.64 -22.95 33.46
C ARG A 47 -23.90 -23.43 32.21
N GLU A 48 -23.23 -22.53 31.50
CA GLU A 48 -22.51 -22.84 30.26
C GLU A 48 -21.01 -22.88 30.53
N ALA A 49 -20.33 -23.85 29.92
CA ALA A 49 -18.87 -23.89 29.94
C ALA A 49 -18.31 -22.87 28.93
N PRO A 50 -17.18 -22.19 29.25
CA PRO A 50 -16.50 -21.29 28.33
C PRO A 50 -16.18 -21.95 26.98
N LEU A 51 -16.69 -21.37 25.89
CA LEU A 51 -16.51 -21.92 24.54
C LEU A 51 -15.03 -22.16 24.19
N PHE A 52 -14.17 -21.25 24.65
CA PHE A 52 -12.74 -21.27 24.37
C PHE A 52 -11.91 -22.09 25.37
N GLU A 53 -12.49 -22.84 26.30
CA GLU A 53 -11.72 -23.86 27.03
C GLU A 53 -11.32 -25.03 26.12
N ASN A 54 -12.08 -25.24 25.04
CA ASN A 54 -11.81 -26.29 24.06
C ASN A 54 -10.84 -25.79 22.96
N PRO A 55 -9.81 -26.56 22.59
CA PRO A 55 -8.85 -26.15 21.55
C PRO A 55 -9.46 -26.08 20.15
N GLY A 56 -10.52 -26.86 19.87
CA GLY A 56 -11.23 -26.85 18.59
C GLY A 56 -11.82 -25.47 18.23
N PRO A 57 -12.70 -24.91 19.08
CA PRO A 57 -13.22 -23.55 18.92
C PRO A 57 -12.14 -22.46 18.87
N GLN A 58 -11.03 -22.59 19.62
CA GLN A 58 -9.91 -21.65 19.53
C GLN A 58 -9.27 -21.66 18.13
N GLY A 59 -9.03 -22.85 17.56
CA GLY A 59 -8.47 -22.99 16.21
C GLY A 59 -9.39 -22.44 15.12
N LEU A 60 -10.71 -22.66 15.24
CA LEU A 60 -11.70 -22.08 14.32
C LEU A 60 -11.71 -20.56 14.40
N PHE A 61 -11.72 -19.99 15.61
CA PHE A 61 -11.65 -18.55 15.82
C PHE A 61 -10.38 -17.95 15.19
N HIS A 62 -9.22 -18.55 15.45
CA HIS A 62 -7.95 -18.10 14.87
C HIS A 62 -8.01 -18.11 13.33
N SER A 63 -8.50 -19.21 12.74
CA SER A 63 -8.69 -19.32 11.29
C SER A 63 -9.66 -18.27 10.74
N SER A 64 -10.74 -17.96 11.45
CA SER A 64 -11.67 -16.89 11.07
C SER A 64 -11.00 -15.53 11.03
N ILE A 65 -10.21 -15.16 12.05
CA ILE A 65 -9.48 -13.89 12.07
C ILE A 65 -8.47 -13.84 10.92
N LYS A 66 -7.67 -14.88 10.73
CA LYS A 66 -6.76 -15.00 9.59
C LYS A 66 -7.48 -14.77 8.26
N ASN A 67 -8.62 -15.42 8.05
CA ASN A 67 -9.39 -15.31 6.81
C ASN A 67 -9.93 -13.89 6.56
N LEU A 68 -10.22 -13.12 7.62
CA LEU A 68 -10.59 -11.70 7.48
C LEU A 68 -9.45 -10.86 6.90
N PHE A 69 -8.23 -11.04 7.40
CA PHE A 69 -7.05 -10.33 6.88
C PHE A 69 -6.66 -10.81 5.47
N VAL A 70 -6.79 -12.11 5.17
CA VAL A 70 -6.63 -12.67 3.81
C VAL A 70 -7.62 -12.00 2.85
N ALA A 71 -8.89 -11.87 3.25
CA ALA A 71 -9.90 -11.19 2.44
C ALA A 71 -9.61 -9.70 2.27
N PHE A 72 -9.08 -9.05 3.31
CA PHE A 72 -8.66 -7.65 3.25
C PHE A 72 -7.46 -7.44 2.32
N SER A 73 -6.45 -8.31 2.38
CA SER A 73 -5.31 -8.33 1.43
C SER A 73 -5.80 -8.44 -0.01
N ARG A 74 -6.74 -9.35 -0.31
CA ARG A 74 -7.35 -9.45 -1.65
C ARG A 74 -8.07 -8.17 -2.08
N CYS A 75 -8.74 -7.49 -1.14
CA CYS A 75 -9.39 -6.22 -1.42
C CYS A 75 -8.37 -5.13 -1.80
N LEU A 76 -7.26 -5.05 -1.06
CA LEU A 76 -6.17 -4.11 -1.35
C LEU A 76 -5.48 -4.44 -2.67
N GLN A 77 -5.25 -5.73 -2.95
CA GLN A 77 -4.69 -6.19 -4.21
C GLN A 77 -5.58 -5.77 -5.39
N GLN A 78 -6.89 -5.96 -5.28
CA GLN A 78 -7.82 -5.48 -6.30
C GLN A 78 -7.72 -3.95 -6.46
N LEU A 79 -7.75 -3.19 -5.37
CA LEU A 79 -7.62 -1.72 -5.45
C LEU A 79 -6.31 -1.27 -6.10
N ALA A 80 -5.20 -1.93 -5.82
CA ALA A 80 -3.89 -1.63 -6.41
C ALA A 80 -3.84 -1.94 -7.91
N PHE A 81 -4.38 -3.08 -8.35
CA PHE A 81 -4.13 -3.59 -9.71
C PHE A 81 -5.33 -3.51 -10.67
N SER A 82 -6.54 -3.15 -10.22
CA SER A 82 -7.73 -3.07 -11.09
C SER A 82 -7.65 -1.95 -12.14
N GLY A 83 -6.82 -0.92 -11.92
CA GLY A 83 -6.71 0.26 -12.80
C GLY A 83 -5.50 0.23 -13.74
N SER A 84 -4.76 -0.88 -13.79
CA SER A 84 -3.52 -1.00 -14.58
C SER A 84 -3.74 -0.90 -16.10
N GLU A 85 -4.93 -1.27 -16.59
CA GLU A 85 -5.23 -1.35 -18.04
C GLU A 85 -5.67 -0.01 -18.66
N GLU A 86 -6.19 0.94 -17.88
CA GLU A 86 -6.68 2.23 -18.39
C GLU A 86 -5.60 3.34 -18.40
N ALA A 87 -4.43 3.09 -17.82
CA ALA A 87 -3.38 4.09 -17.61
C ALA A 87 -2.24 4.07 -18.64
N THR A 88 -2.37 3.27 -19.70
CA THR A 88 -1.32 2.97 -20.69
C THR A 88 -1.37 3.83 -21.95
N GLU A 89 -2.40 4.65 -22.19
CA GLU A 89 -2.59 5.28 -23.51
C GLU A 89 -2.21 6.78 -23.61
N GLU A 90 -2.17 7.56 -22.51
CA GLU A 90 -2.04 9.03 -22.64
C GLU A 90 -0.79 9.66 -22.00
N ASP A 91 -0.03 8.96 -21.14
CA ASP A 91 1.04 9.57 -20.34
C ASP A 91 2.48 9.22 -20.73
N ASP A 92 2.68 8.30 -21.66
CA ASP A 92 4.00 7.74 -22.02
C ASP A 92 4.71 8.44 -23.20
N VAL A 93 4.27 9.64 -23.60
CA VAL A 93 5.02 10.42 -24.58
C VAL A 93 6.12 11.19 -23.86
N SER A 94 7.30 10.56 -23.80
CA SER A 94 8.59 11.16 -23.48
C SER A 94 8.72 12.56 -24.10
N GLN A 95 8.53 13.61 -23.30
CA GLN A 95 8.59 15.01 -23.75
C GLN A 95 10.04 15.50 -23.80
N LEU A 96 10.85 14.87 -24.64
CA LEU A 96 12.26 15.23 -24.88
C LEU A 96 12.46 16.60 -25.58
N VAL A 97 11.42 17.43 -25.71
CA VAL A 97 11.48 18.74 -26.39
C VAL A 97 10.87 19.89 -25.56
N SER A 98 10.31 19.63 -24.38
CA SER A 98 9.74 20.66 -23.52
C SER A 98 10.69 21.03 -22.39
N SER A 99 10.89 22.33 -22.17
CA SER A 99 11.72 22.89 -21.08
C SER A 99 11.50 22.24 -19.70
N PRO A 100 12.52 22.24 -18.81
CA PRO A 100 12.50 21.68 -17.45
C PRO A 100 11.50 22.37 -16.48
N ALA A 101 10.63 23.24 -16.98
CA ALA A 101 9.63 23.97 -16.22
C ALA A 101 8.25 23.28 -16.15
N TYR A 102 8.09 22.08 -16.73
CA TYR A 102 6.80 21.38 -16.78
C TYR A 102 6.44 20.57 -15.52
N TYR A 103 7.25 20.65 -14.46
CA TYR A 103 6.84 20.19 -13.11
C TYR A 103 5.74 21.08 -12.49
N LYS A 104 5.29 22.15 -13.17
CA LYS A 104 4.08 22.86 -12.78
C LYS A 104 2.86 21.99 -13.05
N ALA A 105 2.42 21.31 -12.00
CA ALA A 105 1.03 20.94 -11.77
C ALA A 105 0.31 20.44 -13.03
N ARG A 106 0.47 19.14 -13.33
CA ARG A 106 -0.67 18.38 -13.83
C ARG A 106 -1.72 18.28 -12.72
N ASP A 107 -2.26 19.44 -12.34
CA ASP A 107 -3.60 19.52 -11.78
C ASP A 107 -4.50 19.02 -12.89
N ASN A 108 -4.94 17.79 -12.69
CA ASN A 108 -5.81 16.98 -13.51
C ASN A 108 -7.15 17.72 -13.70
N LYS A 109 -7.17 18.79 -14.50
CA LYS A 109 -8.38 19.57 -14.81
C LYS A 109 -9.36 18.83 -15.74
N GLN A 110 -9.04 17.59 -16.11
CA GLN A 110 -9.86 16.69 -16.93
C GLN A 110 -9.95 15.28 -16.32
N ARG A 111 -10.10 15.16 -15.00
CA ARG A 111 -10.76 13.97 -14.42
C ARG A 111 -11.88 14.43 -13.52
N GLY A 112 -13.01 13.73 -13.56
CA GLY A 112 -14.13 13.94 -12.64
C GLY A 112 -13.69 13.81 -11.17
N PRO A 113 -14.60 13.97 -10.21
CA PRO A 113 -14.22 14.10 -8.81
C PRO A 113 -13.38 12.89 -8.34
N ALA A 114 -12.14 13.19 -7.91
CA ALA A 114 -11.41 12.52 -6.84
C ALA A 114 -10.85 11.09 -7.04
N THR A 115 -10.41 10.67 -8.23
CA THR A 115 -9.55 9.46 -8.36
C THR A 115 -8.07 9.83 -8.57
N PRO A 116 -7.13 9.37 -7.70
CA PRO A 116 -5.71 9.64 -7.86
C PRO A 116 -5.13 9.02 -9.14
N THR A 117 -3.93 9.44 -9.51
CA THR A 117 -3.14 8.71 -10.51
C THR A 117 -2.86 7.29 -10.00
N TRP A 118 -2.64 6.34 -10.91
CA TRP A 118 -2.40 4.95 -10.51
C TRP A 118 -1.16 4.80 -9.61
N GLU A 119 -0.09 5.54 -9.89
CA GLU A 119 1.09 5.65 -9.01
C GLU A 119 0.74 6.08 -7.58
N LYS A 120 -0.10 7.11 -7.45
CA LYS A 120 -0.61 7.55 -6.14
C LYS A 120 -1.48 6.47 -5.50
N CYS A 121 -2.30 5.74 -6.26
CA CYS A 121 -3.06 4.61 -5.75
C CYS A 121 -2.15 3.50 -5.22
N LEU A 122 -1.02 3.20 -5.87
CA LEU A 122 -0.03 2.23 -5.39
C LEU A 122 0.61 2.69 -4.07
N LEU A 123 1.07 3.94 -4.00
CA LEU A 123 1.64 4.53 -2.77
C LEU A 123 0.64 4.55 -1.61
N ILE A 124 -0.61 4.97 -1.87
CA ILE A 124 -1.69 4.95 -0.89
C ILE A 124 -1.96 3.52 -0.41
N THR A 125 -1.93 2.55 -1.32
CA THR A 125 -2.13 1.14 -0.97
C THR A 125 -0.99 0.62 -0.10
N LEU A 126 0.27 0.96 -0.40
CA LEU A 126 1.42 0.64 0.47
C LEU A 126 1.24 1.19 1.87
N SER A 127 0.87 2.47 1.98
CA SER A 127 0.60 3.11 3.27
C SER A 127 -0.49 2.37 4.04
N ASN A 128 -1.60 2.04 3.38
CA ASN A 128 -2.69 1.28 3.97
C ASN A 128 -2.26 -0.13 4.44
N ILE A 129 -1.44 -0.85 3.67
CA ILE A 129 -0.91 -2.16 4.05
C ILE A 129 -0.06 -2.04 5.31
N ARG A 130 0.90 -1.11 5.32
CA ARG A 130 1.82 -0.90 6.43
C ARG A 130 1.11 -0.47 7.70
N TYR A 131 0.17 0.47 7.60
CA TYR A 131 -0.67 0.87 8.72
C TYR A 131 -1.52 -0.29 9.25
N THR A 132 -2.01 -1.14 8.35
CA THR A 132 -2.75 -2.34 8.77
C THR A 132 -1.88 -3.29 9.58
N LEU A 133 -0.65 -3.54 9.14
CA LEU A 133 0.29 -4.43 9.82
C LEU A 133 0.79 -3.84 11.15
N ASN A 134 1.13 -2.56 11.17
CA ASN A 134 1.81 -1.92 12.30
C ASN A 134 0.84 -1.34 13.34
N THR A 135 -0.38 -1.00 12.95
CA THR A 135 -1.33 -0.28 13.82
C THR A 135 -2.63 -1.06 14.00
N VAL A 136 -3.32 -1.41 12.91
CA VAL A 136 -4.64 -2.07 12.99
C VAL A 136 -4.51 -3.47 13.60
N LEU A 137 -3.57 -4.27 13.13
CA LEU A 137 -3.39 -5.65 13.61
C LEU A 137 -3.09 -5.70 15.12
N PRO A 138 -2.11 -4.96 15.68
CA PRO A 138 -1.89 -4.92 17.12
C PRO A 138 -3.12 -4.44 17.91
N ARG A 139 -3.84 -3.42 17.42
CA ARG A 139 -5.07 -2.92 18.05
C ARG A 139 -6.16 -3.97 18.07
N VAL A 140 -6.40 -4.68 16.97
CA VAL A 140 -7.37 -5.77 16.88
C VAL A 140 -7.02 -6.89 17.86
N VAL A 141 -5.76 -7.31 17.92
CA VAL A 141 -5.30 -8.36 18.85
C VAL A 141 -5.54 -7.94 20.31
N GLN A 142 -5.13 -6.72 20.67
CA GLN A 142 -5.31 -6.19 22.01
C GLN A 142 -6.80 -6.07 22.37
N ALA A 143 -7.62 -5.58 21.44
CA ALA A 143 -9.05 -5.40 21.64
C ALA A 143 -9.76 -6.75 21.84
N LEU A 144 -9.47 -7.76 21.01
CA LEU A 144 -10.01 -9.11 21.16
C LEU A 144 -9.59 -9.72 22.50
N LYS A 145 -8.31 -9.62 22.86
CA LYS A 145 -7.82 -10.11 24.16
C LYS A 145 -8.54 -9.45 25.33
N SER A 146 -8.75 -8.12 25.28
CA SER A 146 -9.47 -7.38 26.34
C SER A 146 -10.93 -7.81 26.49
N LYS A 147 -11.53 -8.34 25.43
CA LYS A 147 -12.91 -8.84 25.41
C LYS A 147 -13.04 -10.31 25.84
N GLY A 148 -11.94 -10.97 26.22
CA GLY A 148 -11.93 -12.37 26.67
C GLY A 148 -11.77 -13.40 25.56
N TYR A 149 -11.37 -12.98 24.35
CA TYR A 149 -11.02 -13.92 23.28
C TYR A 149 -9.64 -14.55 23.51
N PRO A 150 -9.37 -15.71 22.88
CA PRO A 150 -8.04 -16.30 22.86
C PRO A 150 -6.99 -15.32 22.34
N ASP A 151 -5.80 -15.37 22.94
CA ASP A 151 -4.68 -14.56 22.49
C ASP A 151 -4.15 -15.07 21.15
N LEU A 152 -4.39 -14.30 20.09
CA LEU A 152 -3.98 -14.66 18.74
C LEU A 152 -2.45 -14.80 18.61
N SER A 153 -1.68 -14.08 19.43
CA SER A 153 -0.21 -14.12 19.38
C SER A 153 0.39 -15.46 19.82
N LEU A 154 -0.39 -16.29 20.52
CA LEU A 154 0.01 -17.62 20.97
C LEU A 154 -0.33 -18.72 19.96
N ALA A 155 -1.09 -18.40 18.90
CA ALA A 155 -1.52 -19.39 17.93
C ALA A 155 -0.35 -19.88 17.06
N GLU A 156 -0.38 -21.17 16.73
CA GLU A 156 0.57 -21.74 15.77
C GLU A 156 0.41 -21.05 14.41
N GLY A 157 1.52 -20.55 13.88
CA GLY A 157 1.52 -19.86 12.59
C GLY A 157 1.28 -18.36 12.66
N TRP A 158 1.10 -17.75 13.84
CA TRP A 158 0.89 -16.31 14.03
C TRP A 158 1.79 -15.42 13.15
N ARG A 159 3.11 -15.70 13.11
CA ARG A 159 4.06 -14.94 12.27
C ARG A 159 3.82 -15.10 10.77
N LYS A 160 3.34 -16.27 10.35
CA LYS A 160 3.10 -16.61 8.94
C LYS A 160 1.72 -16.15 8.46
N ASP A 161 0.79 -15.87 9.36
CA ASP A 161 -0.59 -15.55 8.98
C ASP A 161 -0.72 -14.20 8.28
N TRP A 162 0.24 -13.30 8.47
CA TRP A 162 0.28 -11.97 7.87
C TRP A 162 1.12 -11.90 6.59
N THR A 163 1.74 -13.01 6.18
CA THR A 163 2.62 -13.09 4.99
C THR A 163 1.94 -12.65 3.70
N GLN A 164 0.62 -12.79 3.59
CA GLN A 164 -0.08 -12.34 2.39
C GLN A 164 -0.13 -10.81 2.28
N LEU A 165 -0.22 -10.08 3.39
CA LEU A 165 -0.12 -8.62 3.40
C LEU A 165 1.33 -8.18 3.15
N GLU A 166 2.32 -8.87 3.72
CA GLU A 166 3.74 -8.59 3.47
C GLU A 166 4.12 -8.85 2.01
N THR A 167 3.67 -9.96 1.43
CA THR A 167 3.88 -10.28 0.01
C THR A 167 3.22 -9.24 -0.89
N LEU A 168 2.04 -8.75 -0.49
CA LEU A 168 1.36 -7.67 -1.21
C LEU A 168 2.10 -6.34 -1.10
N ASP A 169 2.70 -6.01 0.06
CA ASP A 169 3.54 -4.81 0.22
C ASP A 169 4.68 -4.82 -0.81
N SER A 170 5.43 -5.93 -0.90
CA SER A 170 6.50 -6.08 -1.89
C SER A 170 5.98 -5.94 -3.32
N ALA A 171 4.90 -6.64 -3.67
CA ALA A 171 4.37 -6.62 -5.03
C ALA A 171 3.86 -5.23 -5.47
N VAL A 172 3.25 -4.46 -4.56
CA VAL A 172 2.80 -3.10 -4.86
C VAL A 172 3.99 -2.14 -4.97
N LEU A 173 5.03 -2.33 -4.14
CA LEU A 173 6.26 -1.54 -4.23
C LEU A 173 6.99 -1.79 -5.54
N ASP A 174 7.16 -3.06 -5.92
CA ASP A 174 7.81 -3.44 -7.19
C ASP A 174 7.06 -2.82 -8.38
N ALA A 175 5.73 -2.92 -8.41
CA ALA A 175 4.91 -2.30 -9.47
C ALA A 175 5.05 -0.77 -9.52
N TYR A 176 5.16 -0.10 -8.37
CA TYR A 176 5.41 1.34 -8.31
C TYR A 176 6.80 1.69 -8.86
N LEU A 177 7.82 0.93 -8.44
CA LEU A 177 9.19 1.15 -8.86
C LEU A 177 9.38 0.88 -10.36
N GLU A 178 8.83 -0.21 -10.90
CA GLU A 178 8.86 -0.51 -12.34
C GLU A 178 8.34 0.67 -13.15
N ARG A 179 7.14 1.18 -12.79
CA ARG A 179 6.52 2.30 -13.49
C ARG A 179 7.33 3.60 -13.40
N ARG A 180 8.03 3.84 -12.29
CA ARG A 180 8.93 5.01 -12.14
C ARG A 180 10.27 4.82 -12.86
N CYS A 181 10.78 3.59 -12.95
CA CYS A 181 12.09 3.29 -13.52
C CYS A 181 12.07 3.17 -15.04
N ASP A 182 11.02 2.58 -15.63
CA ASP A 182 10.96 2.28 -17.06
C ASP A 182 11.18 3.52 -17.95
N PRO A 183 10.53 4.68 -17.70
CA PRO A 183 10.76 5.90 -18.48
C PRO A 183 12.20 6.43 -18.33
N LEU A 184 12.82 6.24 -17.16
CA LEU A 184 14.20 6.67 -16.90
C LEU A 184 15.18 5.81 -17.70
N VAL A 185 15.00 4.49 -17.71
CA VAL A 185 15.82 3.58 -18.52
C VAL A 185 15.68 3.93 -20.00
N GLY A 186 14.44 4.11 -20.47
CA GLY A 186 14.13 4.50 -21.85
C GLY A 186 14.72 5.85 -22.26
N THR A 187 15.02 6.73 -21.30
CA THR A 187 15.64 8.04 -21.56
C THR A 187 17.16 7.99 -21.45
N ILE A 188 17.70 7.33 -20.43
CA ILE A 188 19.13 7.27 -20.14
C ILE A 188 19.86 6.48 -21.22
N GLU A 189 19.38 5.29 -21.58
CA GLU A 189 20.08 4.39 -22.49
C GLU A 189 20.35 5.04 -23.86
N PRO A 190 19.36 5.64 -24.56
CA PRO A 190 19.64 6.36 -25.81
C PRO A 190 20.52 7.60 -25.60
N SER A 191 20.30 8.35 -24.51
CA SER A 191 21.00 9.61 -24.22
C SER A 191 22.48 9.43 -23.87
N MET A 192 22.86 8.26 -23.36
CA MET A 192 24.27 7.91 -23.10
C MET A 192 25.09 7.87 -24.40
N TYR A 193 24.51 7.34 -25.47
CA TYR A 193 25.19 7.21 -26.76
C TYR A 193 25.05 8.46 -27.64
N LEU A 194 24.07 9.32 -27.35
CA LEU A 194 23.92 10.60 -28.01
C LEU A 194 25.08 11.53 -27.63
N GLY A 195 25.93 11.87 -28.60
CA GLY A 195 27.02 12.85 -28.42
C GLY A 195 28.41 12.27 -28.22
N GLY A 196 28.69 11.09 -28.77
CA GLY A 196 30.05 10.63 -29.12
C GLY A 196 31.07 10.76 -28.00
N LEU A 197 30.72 10.32 -26.78
CA LEU A 197 31.62 10.41 -25.63
C LEU A 197 32.89 9.58 -25.87
N GLU A 198 34.02 10.25 -26.01
CA GLU A 198 35.34 9.61 -26.06
C GLU A 198 35.81 9.38 -24.62
N TRP A 199 35.76 8.11 -24.18
CA TRP A 199 36.19 7.69 -22.84
C TRP A 199 37.65 7.98 -22.53
N ASP A 200 38.48 8.15 -23.58
CA ASP A 200 39.91 8.42 -23.48
C ASP A 200 40.24 9.92 -23.54
N SER A 201 39.23 10.80 -23.56
CA SER A 201 39.48 12.25 -23.64
C SER A 201 39.77 12.86 -22.26
N GLU A 202 40.88 13.60 -22.16
CA GLU A 202 41.23 14.38 -20.96
C GLU A 202 40.47 15.72 -20.95
N VAL A 203 39.14 15.67 -20.86
CA VAL A 203 38.30 16.88 -20.74
C VAL A 203 37.96 17.11 -19.27
N GLU A 204 38.22 18.32 -18.77
CA GLU A 204 37.81 18.73 -17.44
C GLU A 204 36.26 18.80 -17.35
N PRO A 205 35.61 18.02 -16.46
CA PRO A 205 34.16 18.02 -16.36
C PRO A 205 33.65 19.35 -15.81
N THR A 206 32.90 20.11 -16.61
CA THR A 206 32.30 21.38 -16.19
C THR A 206 30.85 21.21 -15.72
N HIS A 207 30.08 20.33 -16.38
CA HIS A 207 28.67 20.09 -16.09
C HIS A 207 28.26 18.65 -16.43
N ILE A 208 27.18 18.18 -15.79
CA ILE A 208 26.53 16.91 -16.16
C ILE A 208 25.60 17.11 -17.36
N ARG A 209 25.44 16.04 -18.17
CA ARG A 209 24.56 16.05 -19.34
C ARG A 209 23.08 16.18 -18.92
N PRO A 210 22.20 16.75 -19.77
CA PRO A 210 20.80 17.00 -19.42
C PRO A 210 20.04 15.76 -18.93
N TYR A 211 20.24 14.59 -19.55
CA TYR A 211 19.57 13.35 -19.14
C TYR A 211 19.91 12.95 -17.69
N ALA A 212 21.13 13.24 -17.23
CA ALA A 212 21.56 12.96 -15.87
C ALA A 212 20.95 13.95 -14.86
N GLN A 213 20.75 15.22 -15.28
CA GLN A 213 20.03 16.21 -14.46
C GLN A 213 18.57 15.79 -14.27
N GLU A 214 17.93 15.31 -15.34
CA GLU A 214 16.55 14.84 -15.30
C GLU A 214 16.39 13.57 -14.47
N ALA A 215 17.31 12.60 -14.59
CA ALA A 215 17.31 11.42 -13.74
C ALA A 215 17.40 11.78 -12.25
N LEU A 216 18.27 12.72 -11.88
CA LEU A 216 18.39 13.22 -10.51
C LEU A 216 17.14 13.96 -10.06
N ALA A 217 16.54 14.80 -10.91
CA ALA A 217 15.32 15.52 -10.60
C ALA A 217 14.14 14.57 -10.33
N ASN A 218 13.99 13.52 -11.14
CA ASN A 218 12.99 12.48 -10.94
C ASN A 218 13.22 11.70 -9.64
N LEU A 219 14.48 11.35 -9.31
CA LEU A 219 14.81 10.69 -8.05
C LEU A 219 14.42 11.55 -6.84
N VAL A 220 14.72 12.85 -6.89
CA VAL A 220 14.32 13.80 -5.84
C VAL A 220 12.79 13.91 -5.75
N ALA A 221 12.09 13.95 -6.88
CA ALA A 221 10.63 13.99 -6.90
C ALA A 221 10.01 12.74 -6.26
N VAL A 222 10.48 11.54 -6.64
CA VAL A 222 10.02 10.27 -6.05
C VAL A 222 10.33 10.20 -4.55
N HIS A 223 11.46 10.76 -4.11
CA HIS A 223 11.81 10.79 -2.69
C HIS A 223 10.97 11.79 -1.88
N ALA A 224 10.49 12.86 -2.52
CA ALA A 224 9.67 13.88 -1.88
C ALA A 224 8.18 13.50 -1.74
N GLU A 225 7.74 12.51 -2.52
CA GLU A 225 6.40 11.90 -2.45
C GLU A 225 6.27 10.95 -1.25
#